data_AF-A0A517NU66-F1
#
_entry.id   AF-A0A517NU66-F1
#
_cell.length_a   1.000
_cell.length_b   1.000
_cell.length_c   1.000
_cell.angle_alpha   90.00
_cell.angle_beta   90.00
_cell.angle_gamma   90.00
#
_symmetry.space_group_name_H-M   'P 1'
#
loop_
_entity.id
_entity.type
_entity.pdbx_description
1 polymer ?
#
loop_
_entity_poly.entity_id
_entity_poly.type
_entity_poly.pdbx_seq_one_letter_code
_entity_poly.pdbx_strand_id
1 'polypeptide(L)' 'MKKTPAIIGCILATIATCTGLSAQGPRPDNLGASRLDLGEPGIAWYTTWESGQAEAKRSGRPIMFVAAATQCNGVSGVF' A
#
# COMPACT_ATOMS: atom_id res chain seq x y z
N MET A 1 31.47 36.45 10.40
CA MET A 1 30.92 35.07 10.42
C MET A 1 29.50 35.11 10.96
N LYS A 2 28.48 35.14 10.08
CA LYS A 2 27.03 35.25 10.43
C LYS A 2 26.21 34.16 9.68
N LYS A 3 26.60 32.88 9.81
CA LYS A 3 25.94 31.75 9.09
C LYS A 3 24.94 30.95 9.95
N THR A 4 24.78 31.31 11.22
CA THR A 4 24.01 30.56 12.22
C THR A 4 22.49 30.51 12.02
N PRO A 5 21.78 31.54 11.52
CA PRO A 5 20.31 31.49 11.45
C PRO A 5 19.78 30.61 10.32
N ALA A 6 20.53 30.45 9.22
CA ALA A 6 20.12 29.65 8.07
C ALA A 6 20.15 28.14 8.34
N ILE A 7 21.11 27.67 9.16
CA ILE A 7 21.27 26.26 9.49
C ILE A 7 20.14 25.78 10.41
N ILE A 8 19.77 26.61 11.41
CA ILE A 8 18.68 26.29 12.35
C ILE A 8 17.33 26.23 11.62
N GLY A 9 17.07 27.17 10.69
CA GLY A 9 15.85 27.16 9.88
C GLY A 9 15.71 25.92 9.00
N CYS A 10 16.82 25.44 8.42
CA CYS A 10 16.83 24.24 7.59
C CYS A 10 16.55 22.96 8.40
N ILE A 11 17.10 22.85 9.62
CA ILE A 11 16.89 21.70 10.50
C ILE A 11 15.41 21.62 10.95
N LEU A 12 14.80 22.75 11.33
CA LEU A 12 13.38 22.80 11.70
C LEU A 12 12.45 22.44 10.54
N ALA A 13 12.77 22.87 9.31
CA ALA A 13 12.00 22.52 8.12
C ALA A 13 12.08 21.03 7.75
N THR A 14 13.19 20.35 8.10
CA THR A 14 13.40 18.92 7.79
C THR A 14 12.67 17.99 8.77
N ILE A 15 12.50 18.39 10.03
CA ILE A 15 11.79 17.57 11.03
C ILE A 15 10.27 17.59 10.78
N ALA A 16 9.74 18.70 10.26
CA ALA A 16 8.30 18.84 10.00
C ALA A 16 7.79 17.97 8.84
N THR A 17 8.64 17.56 7.91
CA THR A 17 8.24 16.71 6.76
C THR A 17 8.22 15.22 7.08
N CYS A 18 8.84 14.77 8.18
CA CYS A 18 8.89 13.35 8.52
C CYS A 18 7.71 12.83 9.37
N THR A 19 6.94 13.71 10.02
CA THR A 19 5.88 13.30 10.96
C THR A 19 4.48 13.19 10.34
N GLY A 20 4.30 13.59 9.07
CA GLY A 20 2.99 13.68 8.42
C GLY A 20 2.56 12.49 7.55
N LEU A 21 3.45 11.52 7.25
CA LEU A 21 3.11 10.37 6.42
C LEU A 21 2.82 9.13 7.28
N SER A 22 1.69 9.15 8.01
CA SER A 22 1.02 7.89 8.35
C SER A 22 0.38 7.38 7.06
N ALA A 23 1.02 6.43 6.39
CA ALA A 23 0.51 5.78 5.19
C ALA A 23 -0.62 4.77 5.52
N GLN A 24 -1.57 5.17 6.37
CA GLN A 24 -2.76 4.36 6.64
C GLN A 24 -3.77 4.60 5.50
N GLY A 25 -3.95 3.60 4.63
CA GLY A 25 -5.06 3.61 3.68
C GLY A 25 -6.42 3.61 4.39
N PRO A 26 -7.52 3.85 3.67
CA PRO A 26 -8.86 3.90 4.26
C PRO A 26 -9.15 2.58 4.98
N ARG A 27 -9.75 2.67 6.18
CA ARG A 27 -10.22 1.48 6.88
C ARG A 27 -11.29 0.77 6.05
N PRO A 28 -11.54 -0.54 6.28
CA PRO A 28 -12.41 -1.35 5.41
C PRO A 28 -13.83 -0.78 5.26
N ASP A 29 -14.34 -0.15 6.32
CA ASP A 29 -15.61 0.57 6.38
C ASP A 29 -15.64 1.88 5.57
N ASN A 30 -14.50 2.34 5.04
CA ASN A 30 -14.33 3.57 4.27
C ASN A 30 -13.78 3.32 2.85
N LEU A 31 -13.68 2.07 2.37
CA LEU A 31 -13.13 1.78 1.04
C LEU A 31 -14.11 2.07 -0.12
N GLY A 32 -15.42 2.14 0.17
CA GLY A 32 -16.46 2.26 -0.85
C GLY A 32 -16.50 1.05 -1.80
N ALA A 33 -17.38 1.10 -2.80
CA ALA A 33 -17.37 0.12 -3.87
C ALA A 33 -16.20 0.39 -4.83
N SER A 34 -15.71 -0.67 -5.50
CA SER A 34 -14.78 -0.51 -6.62
C SER A 34 -15.37 0.44 -7.66
N ARG A 35 -14.52 1.31 -8.24
CA ARG A 35 -14.91 2.18 -9.37
C ARG A 35 -15.01 1.43 -10.70
N LEU A 36 -14.67 0.14 -10.70
CA LEU A 36 -14.78 -0.72 -11.88
C LEU A 36 -16.24 -1.09 -12.11
N ASP A 37 -16.69 -0.98 -13.37
CA ASP A 37 -18.00 -1.47 -13.78
C ASP A 37 -18.09 -2.99 -13.65
N LEU A 38 -19.31 -3.50 -13.55
CA LEU A 38 -19.55 -4.95 -13.46
C LEU A 38 -19.06 -5.63 -14.74
N GLY A 39 -18.11 -6.56 -14.60
CA GLY A 39 -17.49 -7.29 -15.70
C GLY A 39 -16.12 -6.74 -16.13
N GLU A 40 -15.70 -5.59 -15.61
CA GLU A 40 -14.38 -5.03 -15.88
C GLU A 40 -13.28 -5.82 -15.12
N PRO A 41 -12.08 -6.04 -15.71
CA PRO A 41 -11.04 -6.85 -15.09
C PRO A 41 -10.51 -6.24 -13.78
N GLY A 42 -10.85 -6.87 -12.64
CA GLY A 42 -10.34 -6.51 -11.31
C GLY A 42 -9.16 -7.37 -10.84
N ILE A 43 -8.82 -7.25 -9.56
CA ILE A 43 -7.86 -8.16 -8.91
C ILE A 43 -8.56 -9.49 -8.63
N ALA A 44 -8.01 -10.58 -9.16
CA ALA A 44 -8.41 -11.94 -8.81
C ALA A 44 -7.50 -12.47 -7.70
N TRP A 45 -8.08 -12.84 -6.56
CA TRP A 45 -7.37 -13.42 -5.43
C TRP A 45 -7.38 -14.94 -5.51
N TYR A 46 -6.19 -15.55 -5.46
CA TYR A 46 -6.01 -17.00 -5.40
C TYR A 46 -5.53 -17.38 -4.00
N THR A 47 -6.26 -18.27 -3.34
CA THR A 47 -6.00 -18.63 -1.92
C THR A 47 -5.08 -19.83 -1.75
N THR A 48 -4.66 -20.46 -2.86
CA THR A 48 -3.73 -21.60 -2.88
C THR A 48 -2.62 -21.37 -3.89
N TRP A 49 -1.45 -21.94 -3.62
CA TRP A 49 -0.29 -21.80 -4.49
C TRP A 49 -0.51 -22.50 -5.84
N GLU A 50 -1.22 -23.63 -5.85
CA GLU A 50 -1.53 -24.41 -7.04
C GLU A 50 -2.40 -23.62 -8.01
N SER A 51 -3.45 -22.96 -7.52
CA SER A 51 -4.35 -22.15 -8.35
C SER A 51 -3.66 -20.89 -8.88
N GLY A 52 -2.88 -20.20 -8.03
CA GLY A 52 -2.11 -19.03 -8.44
C GLY A 52 -1.05 -19.36 -9.50
N GLN A 53 -0.33 -20.47 -9.36
CA GLN A 53 0.63 -20.93 -10.37
C GLN A 53 -0.04 -21.33 -11.68
N ALA A 54 -1.17 -22.03 -11.62
CA ALA A 54 -1.92 -22.41 -12.81
C ALA A 54 -2.34 -21.18 -13.62
N GLU A 55 -2.85 -20.13 -12.96
CA GLU A 55 -3.23 -18.89 -13.62
C GLU A 55 -2.03 -18.12 -14.18
N ALA A 56 -0.95 -18.00 -13.41
CA ALA A 56 0.27 -17.33 -13.87
C ALA A 56 0.82 -17.98 -15.14
N LYS A 57 0.81 -19.32 -15.20
CA LYS A 57 1.23 -20.08 -16.38
C LYS A 57 0.27 -19.91 -17.56
N ARG A 58 -1.04 -19.94 -17.32
CA ARG A 58 -2.07 -19.76 -18.37
C ARG A 58 -2.02 -18.38 -19.00
N SER A 59 -1.83 -17.35 -18.17
CA SER A 59 -1.85 -15.94 -18.59
C SER A 59 -0.49 -15.39 -19.02
N GLY A 60 0.61 -16.06 -18.67
CA GLY A 60 1.97 -15.56 -18.87
C GLY A 60 2.32 -14.34 -18.01
N ARG A 61 1.55 -14.08 -16.94
CA ARG A 61 1.73 -12.93 -16.05
C ARG A 61 2.45 -13.33 -14.76
N PRO A 62 3.30 -12.45 -14.18
CA PRO A 62 3.98 -12.74 -12.92
C PRO A 62 2.99 -12.79 -11.75
N ILE A 63 3.38 -13.52 -10.70
CA ILE A 63 2.62 -13.62 -9.45
C ILE A 63 2.97 -12.45 -8.53
N MET A 64 1.96 -11.73 -8.05
CA MET A 64 2.07 -10.87 -6.88
C MET A 64 1.69 -11.68 -5.64
N PHE A 65 2.70 -12.12 -4.88
CA PHE A 65 2.47 -12.89 -3.65
C PHE A 65 2.30 -11.93 -2.46
N VAL A 66 1.13 -11.99 -1.82
CA VAL A 66 0.80 -11.18 -0.64
C VAL A 66 0.70 -12.12 0.56
N ALA A 67 1.67 -12.02 1.48
CA ALA A 67 1.61 -12.67 2.78
C ALA A 67 1.29 -11.62 3.83
N ALA A 68 0.15 -11.78 4.48
CA ALA A 68 -0.27 -10.86 5.51
C ALA A 68 -1.15 -11.55 6.54
N ALA A 69 -1.14 -11.04 7.76
CA ALA A 69 -1.95 -11.56 8.86
C ALA A 69 -2.80 -10.43 9.44
N THR A 70 -3.98 -10.76 9.97
CA THR A 70 -4.94 -9.75 10.47
C THR A 70 -4.37 -8.85 11.57
N GLN A 71 -3.31 -9.31 12.24
CA GLN A 71 -2.63 -8.56 13.30
C GLN A 71 -1.61 -7.55 12.75
N CYS A 72 -1.34 -7.54 11.45
CA CYS A 72 -0.45 -6.59 10.79
C CYS A 72 -1.11 -5.21 10.68
N ASN A 73 -1.24 -4.52 11.82
CA ASN A 73 -1.84 -3.19 11.93
C ASN A 73 -1.18 -2.22 10.94
N GLY A 74 -2.01 -1.51 10.17
CA GLY A 74 -1.57 -0.47 9.23
C GLY A 74 -1.34 -0.92 7.80
N VAL A 75 -1.45 -2.22 7.49
CA VAL A 75 -1.36 -2.71 6.10
C VAL A 75 -2.75 -2.73 5.46
N SER A 76 -2.92 -1.95 4.40
CA SER A 76 -4.21 -1.88 3.67
C SER A 76 -4.51 -3.21 2.97
N GLY A 77 -5.76 -3.68 3.07
CA GLY A 77 -6.20 -4.96 2.50
C GLY A 77 -5.87 -6.18 3.37
N VAL A 78 -5.34 -5.96 4.57
CA VAL A 78 -5.04 -6.97 5.57
C VAL A 78 -5.87 -6.61 6.80
N PHE A 79 -7.10 -7.12 6.84
CA PHE A 79 -8.06 -6.84 7.92
C PHE A 79 -7.69 -7.62 9.16
#